data_AF-A0A9D6WLT7-F1
#
_entry.id   AF-A0A9D6WLT7-F1
#
_cell.length_a   1.000
_cell.length_b   1.000
_cell.length_c   1.000
_cell.angle_alpha   90.00
_cell.angle_beta   90.00
_cell.angle_gamma   90.00
#
_symmetry.space_group_name_H-M   'P 1'
#
loop_
_entity.id
_entity.type
_entity.pdbx_description
1 polymer ?
#
loop_
_entity_poly.entity_id
_entity_poly.type
_entity_poly.pdbx_seq_one_letter_code
_entity_poly.pdbx_strand_id
1 'polypeptide(L)' 'MQTIGKFYGTRDEDIEATLDAWGAEGWEAVSVYTPEGSGKVTIVAKRPMTEEDRRRRARGHLE' A
#
# COMPACT_ATOMS: atom_id res chain seq x y z
N MET A 1 -1.46 4.87 -3.34
CA MET A 1 -1.22 3.84 -4.38
C MET A 1 0.25 3.45 -4.28
N GLN A 2 0.54 2.19 -3.97
CA GLN A 2 1.90 1.69 -3.90
C GLN A 2 2.00 0.46 -4.82
N THR A 3 3.02 0.42 -5.66
CA THR A 3 3.23 -0.70 -6.59
C THR A 3 4.31 -1.59 -6.01
N ILE A 4 4.00 -2.87 -5.82
CA ILE A 4 4.95 -3.87 -5.32
C ILE A 4 5.30 -4.78 -6.50
N GLY A 5 6.49 -4.60 -7.06
CA GLY A 5 6.95 -5.41 -8.18
C GLY A 5 8.45 -5.39 -8.34
N LYS A 6 9.08 -6.57 -8.22
CA LYS A 6 10.41 -6.81 -8.77
C LYS A 6 10.28 -7.11 -10.27
N PHE A 7 11.34 -6.83 -11.03
CA PHE A 7 11.43 -7.10 -12.47
C PHE A 7 11.23 -8.58 -12.88
N TYR A 8 11.08 -9.51 -11.93
CA TYR A 8 11.07 -10.96 -12.15
C TYR A 8 9.79 -11.68 -11.68
N GLY A 9 8.68 -10.96 -11.51
CA GLY A 9 7.46 -11.49 -10.92
C GLY A 9 7.46 -11.27 -9.41
N THR A 10 6.35 -10.74 -8.89
CA THR A 10 6.12 -10.72 -7.44
C THR A 10 5.67 -12.11 -7.04
N ARG A 11 6.48 -12.84 -6.25
CA ARG A 11 6.08 -14.13 -5.70
C ARG A 11 4.95 -13.91 -4.70
N ASP A 12 4.04 -14.87 -4.58
CA ASP A 12 2.91 -14.80 -3.65
C ASP A 12 3.37 -14.53 -2.22
N GLU A 13 4.50 -15.12 -1.82
CA GLU A 13 5.17 -14.91 -0.52
C GLU A 13 5.54 -13.44 -0.26
N ASP A 14 6.02 -12.73 -1.29
CA ASP A 14 6.42 -11.32 -1.17
C ASP A 14 5.17 -10.41 -1.06
N ILE A 15 4.06 -10.83 -1.69
CA ILE A 15 2.76 -10.15 -1.59
C ILE A 15 2.21 -10.33 -0.17
N GLU A 16 2.16 -11.57 0.31
CA GLU A 16 1.67 -11.92 1.65
C GLU A 16 2.47 -11.18 2.74
N ALA A 17 3.80 -11.24 2.69
CA ALA A 17 4.65 -10.53 3.65
C ALA A 17 4.41 -9.01 3.65
N THR A 18 4.13 -8.42 2.49
CA THR A 18 3.81 -6.99 2.42
C THR A 18 2.43 -6.68 2.98
N LEU A 19 1.43 -7.53 2.69
CA LEU A 19 0.08 -7.39 3.23
C LEU A 19 0.05 -7.56 4.75
N ASP A 20 0.82 -8.50 5.30
CA ASP A 20 0.97 -8.68 6.74
C ASP A 20 1.60 -7.46 7.42
N ALA A 21 2.69 -6.92 6.85
CA ALA A 21 3.31 -5.70 7.36
C ALA A 21 2.33 -4.51 7.33
N TRP A 22 1.60 -4.36 6.24
CA TRP A 22 0.55 -3.35 6.11
C TRP A 22 -0.58 -3.53 7.11
N GLY A 23 -1.04 -4.77 7.33
CA GLY A 23 -2.05 -5.10 8.34
C GLY A 23 -1.58 -4.73 9.75
N ALA A 24 -0.32 -5.04 10.10
CA ALA A 24 0.29 -4.66 11.37
C ALA A 24 0.38 -3.13 11.55
N GLU A 25 0.55 -2.38 10.46
CA GLU A 25 0.52 -0.91 10.43
C GLU A 25 -0.90 -0.32 10.37
N GLY A 26 -1.95 -1.14 10.29
CA GLY A 26 -3.35 -0.71 10.21
C GLY A 26 -3.81 -0.30 8.81
N TRP A 27 -3.08 -0.67 7.77
CA TRP A 27 -3.53 -0.57 6.38
C TRP A 27 -4.40 -1.75 5.98
N GLU A 28 -5.40 -1.46 5.15
CA GLU A 28 -6.33 -2.43 4.56
C GLU A 28 -6.24 -2.33 3.04
N ALA A 29 -5.92 -3.45 2.38
CA ALA A 29 -5.95 -3.53 0.92
C ALA A 29 -7.40 -3.47 0.41
N VAL A 30 -7.67 -2.55 -0.52
CA VAL A 30 -9.00 -2.33 -1.11
C VAL A 30 -9.10 -2.75 -2.56
N SER A 31 -7.97 -2.85 -3.26
CA SER A 31 -7.92 -3.33 -4.64
C SER A 31 -6.55 -3.91 -4.96
N VAL A 32 -6.53 -5.03 -5.67
CA VAL A 32 -5.32 -5.68 -6.17
C VAL A 32 -5.54 -5.92 -7.66
N TYR A 33 -4.60 -5.49 -8.50
CA TYR A 33 -4.65 -5.80 -9.92
C TYR A 33 -3.24 -5.99 -10.50
N THR A 34 -3.15 -6.94 -11.42
CA THR A 34 -1.98 -7.23 -12.25
C THR A 34 -2.23 -6.62 -13.63
N PRO A 35 -1.47 -5.59 -14.05
CA PRO A 35 -1.58 -5.09 -15.41
C PRO A 35 -1.26 -6.21 -16.41
N GLU A 36 -2.08 -6.39 -17.45
CA GLU A 36 -1.86 -7.40 -18.48
C GLU A 36 -0.46 -7.25 -19.09
N GLY A 37 0.25 -8.37 -19.25
CA GLY A 37 1.63 -8.40 -19.74
C GLY A 37 2.69 -7.88 -18.75
N SER A 38 2.33 -7.59 -17.50
CA SER A 38 3.26 -7.15 -16.45
C SER A 38 3.50 -8.22 -15.39
N GLY A 39 4.77 -8.48 -15.05
CA GLY A 39 5.13 -9.27 -13.86
C GLY A 39 4.99 -8.51 -12.54
N LYS A 40 4.16 -7.46 -12.49
CA LYS A 40 4.02 -6.55 -11.35
C LYS A 40 2.60 -6.62 -10.80
N VAL A 41 2.49 -6.47 -9.48
CA VAL A 41 1.21 -6.38 -8.78
C VAL A 41 1.03 -4.97 -8.26
N THR A 42 -0.13 -4.38 -8.54
CA THR A 42 -0.51 -3.08 -7.99
C THR A 42 -1.52 -3.28 -6.88
N ILE A 43 -1.26 -2.70 -5.72
CA ILE A 43 -2.17 -2.78 -4.57
C ILE A 43 -2.56 -1.36 -4.14
N VAL A 44 -3.87 -1.14 -4.08
CA VAL A 44 -4.47 0.05 -3.48
C VAL A 44 -4.84 -0.31 -2.06
N ALA A 45 -4.33 0.44 -1.10
CA ALA A 45 -4.66 0.28 0.33
C ALA A 45 -5.12 1.61 0.94
N LYS A 46 -5.98 1.51 1.94
CA LYS A 46 -6.43 2.62 2.79
C LYS A 46 -6.00 2.34 4.22
N ARG A 47 -5.75 3.38 5.01
CA ARG A 47 -5.68 3.25 6.47
C ARG A 47 -6.57 4.30 7.12
N PRO A 48 -7.21 4.00 8.26
CA PRO A 48 -7.90 5.02 9.04
C PRO A 48 -6.93 6.16 9.37
N MET A 49 -7.33 7.41 9.07
CA MET A 49 -6.54 8.56 9.52
C MET A 49 -6.69 8.70 11.02
N THR A 50 -5.59 8.52 11.76
CA THR A 50 -5.56 8.85 13.18
C THR A 50 -5.65 10.37 13.37
N GLU A 51 -6.07 10.79 14.55
CA GLU A 51 -6.12 12.22 14.92
C GLU A 51 -4.73 12.89 14.78
N GLU A 52 -3.66 12.13 14.98
CA GLU A 52 -2.27 12.59 14.80
C GLU A 52 -1.90 12.77 13.33
N ASP A 53 -2.27 11.82 12.46
CA ASP A 53 -2.10 11.93 11.02
C ASP A 53 -2.89 13.13 10.46
N ARG A 54 -4.11 13.33 10.99
CA ARG A 54 -4.96 14.48 10.65
C ARG A 54 -4.31 15.80 11.04
N ARG A 55 -3.82 15.92 12.27
CA ARG A 55 -3.10 17.11 12.76
C ARG A 55 -1.81 17.37 11.98
N ARG A 56 -1.05 16.33 11.64
CA ARG A 56 0.20 16.48 10.84
C ARG A 56 -0.08 17.06 9.46
N ARG A 57 -1.14 16.57 8.78
CA ARG A 57 -1.53 17.11 7.45
C ARG A 57 -2.08 18.53 7.53
N ALA A 58 -2.83 18.86 8.57
CA ALA A 58 -3.37 20.22 8.76
C ALA A 58 -2.25 21.26 8.96
N ARG A 59 -1.15 20.89 9.63
CA ARG A 59 0.01 21.79 9.83
C ARG A 59 0.82 22.02 8.55
N GLY A 60 0.92 21.03 7.66
CA GLY A 60 1.67 21.17 6.39
C GLY A 60 0.93 21.87 5.25
N HIS A 61 -0.33 22.26 5.43
CA HIS A 61 -1.11 23.01 4.43
C HIS A 61 -0.99 24.54 4.58
N LEU A 62 -0.29 25.01 5.61
CA LEU A 62 -0.11 26.42 5.95
C LEU A 62 1.31 26.95 5.65
N GLU A 63 2.11 26.20 4.88
CA GLU A 63 3.47 26.60 4.47
C GLU A 63 3.54 26.94 2.97
#